data_AF-A0A0A2TYK7-F1
#
_entry.id   AF-A0A0A2TYK7-F1
#
_cell.length_a   1.000
_cell.length_b   1.000
_cell.length_c   1.000
_cell.angle_alpha   90.00
_cell.angle_beta   90.00
_cell.angle_gamma   90.00
#
_symmetry.space_group_name_H-M   'P 1'
#
loop_
_entity.id
_entity.type
_entity.pdbx_description
1 polymer ?
#
loop_
_entity_poly.entity_id
_entity_poly.type
_entity_poly.pdbx_seq_one_letter_code
_entity_poly.pdbx_strand_id
1 'polypeptide(L)'
;MVPAYVREKLSLYSYMIKRGKPAASMALQSRYVEDVRELLAQLGVSYKLQPLTDGWDTLWMYKHPHILDIIEQLPQAPKSSFDHWVLGKLYGYDEASISEFLLKLDRTP
;
A
#
# COMPACT_ATOMS: atom_id res chain seq x y z
N MET A 1 -16.03 0.20 -16.66
CA MET A 1 -15.64 1.62 -16.57
C MET A 1 -15.29 1.94 -15.12
N VAL A 2 -14.01 2.22 -14.88
CA VAL A 2 -13.48 2.60 -13.57
C VAL A 2 -13.94 4.00 -13.15
N PRO A 3 -14.45 4.19 -11.91
CA PRO A 3 -14.81 5.51 -11.39
C PRO A 3 -13.66 6.52 -11.43
N ALA A 4 -13.96 7.80 -11.68
CA ALA A 4 -12.95 8.86 -11.78
C ALA A 4 -12.03 8.93 -10.55
N TYR A 5 -12.61 8.85 -9.34
CA TYR A 5 -11.85 8.89 -8.08
C TYR A 5 -10.80 7.77 -7.97
N VAL A 6 -11.07 6.59 -8.58
CA VAL A 6 -10.08 5.49 -8.59
C VAL A 6 -8.91 5.86 -9.49
N ARG A 7 -9.17 6.41 -10.69
CA ARG A 7 -8.10 6.82 -11.63
C ARG A 7 -7.21 7.91 -11.06
N GLU A 8 -7.81 8.90 -10.41
CA GLU A 8 -7.10 9.98 -9.73
C GLU A 8 -6.20 9.42 -8.61
N LYS A 9 -6.73 8.49 -7.82
CA LYS A 9 -5.98 7.85 -6.73
C LYS A 9 -4.80 7.01 -7.25
N LEU A 10 -4.99 6.24 -8.33
CA LEU A 10 -3.90 5.51 -8.98
C LEU A 10 -2.81 6.44 -9.50
N SER A 11 -3.19 7.56 -10.12
CA SER A 11 -2.26 8.57 -10.63
C SER A 11 -1.46 9.22 -9.51
N LEU A 12 -2.13 9.59 -8.41
CA LEU A 12 -1.51 10.14 -7.22
C LEU A 12 -0.53 9.14 -6.58
N TYR A 13 -0.94 7.89 -6.40
CA TYR A 13 -0.07 6.85 -5.82
C TYR A 13 1.14 6.56 -6.71
N SER A 14 0.95 6.47 -8.03
CA SER A 14 2.07 6.36 -8.97
C SER A 14 3.05 7.52 -8.83
N TYR A 15 2.55 8.76 -8.75
CA TYR A 15 3.37 9.95 -8.56
C TYR A 15 4.17 9.90 -7.25
N MET A 16 3.52 9.57 -6.12
CA MET A 16 4.18 9.47 -4.81
C MET A 16 5.26 8.37 -4.80
N ILE A 17 4.95 7.21 -5.38
CA ILE A 17 5.87 6.07 -5.44
C ILE A 17 7.10 6.42 -6.28
N LYS A 18 6.90 7.07 -7.43
CA LYS A 18 8.00 7.53 -8.28
C LYS A 18 8.93 8.51 -7.57
N ARG A 19 8.41 9.28 -6.61
CA ARG A 19 9.16 10.27 -5.81
C ARG A 19 9.73 9.77 -4.48
N GLY A 20 9.58 8.49 -4.17
CA GLY A 20 10.27 7.86 -3.05
C GLY A 20 9.38 7.23 -1.98
N LYS A 21 8.04 7.30 -2.11
CA LYS A 21 7.18 6.49 -1.26
C LYS A 21 7.36 5.00 -1.62
N PRO A 22 7.65 4.09 -0.67
CA PRO A 22 7.97 2.70 -1.01
C PRO A 22 6.80 1.94 -1.65
N ALA A 23 5.62 2.05 -1.04
CA ALA A 23 4.39 1.46 -1.57
C ALA A 23 3.16 2.31 -1.23
N ALA A 24 2.06 2.02 -1.92
CA ALA A 24 0.72 2.46 -1.55
C ALA A 24 -0.27 1.31 -1.75
N SER A 25 -1.35 1.33 -1.00
CA SER A 25 -2.42 0.33 -1.13
C SER A 25 -3.80 0.98 -1.15
N MET A 26 -4.76 0.32 -1.80
CA MET A 26 -6.17 0.67 -1.70
C MET A 26 -7.06 -0.55 -1.88
N ALA A 27 -8.22 -0.52 -1.23
CA ALA A 27 -9.30 -1.42 -1.58
C ALA A 27 -9.83 -1.10 -2.99
N LEU A 28 -9.96 -2.14 -3.81
CA LEU A 28 -10.44 -2.10 -5.17
C LEU A 28 -11.55 -3.15 -5.32
N GLN A 29 -12.69 -2.77 -5.90
CA GLN A 29 -13.72 -3.76 -6.21
C GLN A 29 -13.24 -4.66 -7.34
N SER A 30 -13.39 -5.98 -7.18
CA SER A 30 -12.85 -6.98 -8.13
C SER A 30 -13.35 -6.77 -9.57
N ARG A 31 -14.58 -6.23 -9.73
CA ARG A 31 -15.16 -5.86 -11.04
C ARG A 31 -14.37 -4.80 -11.82
N TYR A 32 -13.45 -4.08 -11.18
CA TYR A 32 -12.62 -3.05 -11.80
C TYR A 32 -11.18 -3.50 -12.06
N VAL A 33 -10.82 -4.74 -11.70
CA VAL A 33 -9.43 -5.21 -11.77
C VAL A 33 -8.87 -5.10 -13.18
N GLU A 34 -9.57 -5.60 -14.20
CA GLU A 34 -9.06 -5.60 -15.58
C GLU A 34 -8.86 -4.17 -16.12
N ASP A 35 -9.86 -3.30 -15.99
CA ASP A 35 -9.75 -1.89 -16.36
C ASP A 35 -8.58 -1.18 -15.63
N VAL A 36 -8.30 -1.54 -14.37
CA VAL A 36 -7.20 -0.96 -13.57
C VAL A 36 -5.84 -1.48 -14.00
N ARG A 37 -5.72 -2.74 -14.44
CA ARG A 37 -4.45 -3.30 -14.95
C ARG A 37 -3.94 -2.52 -16.15
N GLU A 38 -4.83 -2.16 -17.07
CA GLU A 38 -4.47 -1.34 -18.24
C GLU A 38 -3.92 0.03 -17.83
N LEU A 39 -4.53 0.68 -16.83
CA LEU A 39 -4.07 1.95 -16.31
C LEU A 39 -2.71 1.85 -15.61
N LEU A 40 -2.50 0.79 -14.82
CA LEU A 40 -1.23 0.56 -14.12
C LEU A 40 -0.08 0.31 -15.11
N ALA A 41 -0.35 -0.37 -16.23
CA ALA A 41 0.62 -0.54 -17.30
C ALA A 41 1.04 0.80 -17.91
N GLN A 42 0.09 1.71 -18.17
CA GLN A 42 0.37 3.06 -18.65
C GLN A 42 1.15 3.90 -17.63
N LEU A 43 0.87 3.73 -16.34
CA LEU A 43 1.57 4.43 -15.26
C LEU A 43 2.98 3.88 -15.01
N GLY A 44 3.32 2.68 -15.50
CA GLY A 44 4.63 2.07 -15.33
C GLY A 44 4.97 1.79 -13.86
N VAL A 45 4.01 1.26 -13.11
CA VAL A 45 4.16 0.92 -11.67
C VAL A 45 3.91 -0.57 -11.47
N SER A 46 4.74 -1.22 -10.67
CA SER A 46 4.53 -2.62 -10.29
C SER A 46 3.37 -2.72 -9.29
N TYR A 47 2.62 -3.81 -9.37
CA TYR A 47 1.45 -4.00 -8.51
C TYR A 47 1.28 -5.45 -8.06
N LYS A 48 0.49 -5.62 -7.00
CA LYS A 48 0.03 -6.92 -6.49
C LYS A 48 -1.43 -6.79 -6.07
N LEU A 49 -2.24 -7.78 -6.41
CA LEU A 49 -3.60 -7.92 -5.90
C LEU A 49 -3.59 -9.00 -4.82
N GLN A 50 -4.23 -8.72 -3.70
CA GLN A 50 -4.46 -9.67 -2.61
C GLN A 50 -5.95 -9.67 -2.28
N PRO A 51 -6.60 -10.84 -2.15
CA PRO A 51 -8.00 -10.88 -1.70
C PRO A 51 -8.16 -10.15 -0.37
N LEU A 52 -9.16 -9.28 -0.27
CA LEU A 52 -9.48 -8.57 0.97
C LEU A 52 -10.73 -9.18 1.61
N THR A 53 -11.85 -9.12 0.90
CA THR A 53 -13.15 -9.70 1.26
C THR A 53 -13.92 -10.00 -0.02
N ASP A 54 -15.12 -10.59 0.08
CA ASP A 54 -15.91 -10.95 -1.10
C ASP A 54 -16.17 -9.74 -2.02
N GLY A 55 -15.68 -9.85 -3.25
CA GLY A 55 -15.79 -8.81 -4.28
C GLY A 55 -14.82 -7.63 -4.11
N TRP A 56 -13.85 -7.72 -3.20
CA TRP A 56 -12.84 -6.70 -2.96
C TRP A 56 -11.42 -7.28 -2.89
N ASP A 57 -10.50 -6.59 -3.55
CA ASP A 57 -9.07 -6.86 -3.53
C ASP A 57 -8.33 -5.67 -2.90
N THR A 58 -7.27 -5.95 -2.17
CA THR A 58 -6.24 -4.95 -1.89
C THR A 58 -5.32 -4.85 -3.10
N LEU A 59 -5.36 -3.69 -3.76
CA LEU A 59 -4.36 -3.32 -4.76
C LEU A 59 -3.17 -2.68 -4.06
N TRP A 60 -2.03 -3.34 -4.10
CA TRP A 60 -0.73 -2.79 -3.76
C TRP A 60 -0.04 -2.25 -5.00
N MET A 61 0.57 -1.08 -4.88
CA MET A 61 1.43 -0.45 -5.87
C MET A 61 2.80 -0.19 -5.26
N TYR A 62 3.87 -0.51 -5.98
CA TYR A 62 5.25 -0.38 -5.50
C TYR A 62 6.23 -0.17 -6.65
N LYS A 63 7.45 0.28 -6.32
CA LYS A 63 8.52 0.54 -7.32
C LYS A 63 9.57 -0.56 -7.38
N HIS A 64 10.01 -1.04 -6.23
CA HIS A 64 11.17 -1.93 -6.15
C HIS A 64 10.74 -3.38 -5.87
N PRO A 65 11.34 -4.39 -6.52
CA PRO A 65 10.95 -5.79 -6.33
C PRO A 65 10.98 -6.26 -4.87
N HIS A 66 12.00 -5.86 -4.09
CA HIS A 66 12.09 -6.24 -2.67
C HIS A 66 10.92 -5.73 -1.81
N ILE A 67 10.18 -4.71 -2.27
CA ILE A 67 8.99 -4.22 -1.57
C ILE A 67 7.85 -5.23 -1.68
N LEU A 68 7.78 -6.01 -2.76
CA LEU A 68 6.84 -7.13 -2.86
C LEU A 68 7.14 -8.18 -1.78
N ASP A 69 8.41 -8.53 -1.59
CA ASP A 69 8.82 -9.51 -0.58
C ASP A 69 8.41 -9.04 0.84
N ILE A 70 8.50 -7.73 1.10
CA ILE A 70 8.04 -7.13 2.36
C ILE A 70 6.51 -7.22 2.47
N ILE A 71 5.78 -6.83 1.42
CA ILE A 71 4.30 -6.87 1.39
C ILE A 71 3.78 -8.29 1.64
N GLU A 72 4.43 -9.31 1.06
CA GLU A 72 4.03 -10.72 1.22
C GLU A 72 4.33 -11.29 2.62
N GLN A 73 5.24 -10.66 3.37
CA GLN A 73 5.58 -11.03 4.75
C GLN A 73 4.79 -10.24 5.80
N LEU A 74 4.02 -9.23 5.41
CA LEU A 74 3.26 -8.43 6.36
C LEU A 74 2.23 -9.28 7.10
N PRO A 75 2.15 -9.19 8.43
CA PRO A 75 1.06 -9.79 9.16
C PRO A 75 -0.24 -9.04 8.86
N GLN A 76 -1.38 -9.73 8.95
CA GLN A 76 -2.71 -9.11 8.82
C GLN A 76 -2.93 -7.97 9.82
N ALA A 77 -2.36 -8.11 11.02
CA ALA A 77 -2.31 -7.07 12.02
C ALA A 77 -0.89 -7.03 12.62
N PRO A 78 -0.25 -5.85 12.73
CA PRO A 78 1.03 -5.71 13.40
C PRO A 78 0.89 -6.10 14.88
N LYS A 79 1.84 -6.89 15.39
CA LYS A 79 1.85 -7.39 16.77
C LYS A 79 3.07 -6.94 17.56
N SER A 80 4.07 -6.42 16.87
CA SER A 80 5.33 -5.99 17.45
C SER A 80 5.70 -4.59 16.98
N SER A 81 6.58 -3.94 17.76
CA SER A 81 7.19 -2.67 17.33
C SER A 81 7.89 -2.78 15.97
N PHE A 82 8.46 -3.95 15.67
CA PHE A 82 9.04 -4.24 14.36
C PHE A 82 7.99 -4.19 13.24
N ASP A 83 6.85 -4.87 13.40
CA ASP A 83 5.79 -4.88 12.37
C ASP A 83 5.26 -3.46 12.12
N HIS A 84 5.04 -2.70 13.20
CA HIS A 84 4.61 -1.30 13.11
C HIS A 84 5.66 -0.42 12.43
N TRP A 85 6.95 -0.63 12.73
CA TRP A 85 8.03 0.10 12.08
C TRP A 85 8.11 -0.21 10.59
N VAL A 86 8.04 -1.49 10.20
CA VAL A 86 8.03 -1.93 8.80
C VAL A 86 6.83 -1.32 8.05
N LEU A 87 5.62 -1.37 8.62
CA LEU A 87 4.44 -0.74 8.04
C LEU A 87 4.63 0.78 7.90
N GLY A 88 5.16 1.44 8.92
CA GLY A 88 5.46 2.87 8.89
C GLY A 88 6.38 3.24 7.74
N LYS A 89 7.50 2.52 7.59
CA LYS A 89 8.43 2.70 6.46
C LYS A 89 7.76 2.44 5.13
N LEU A 90 6.99 1.36 5.01
CA LEU A 90 6.29 1.01 3.77
C LEU A 90 5.33 2.10 3.29
N TYR A 91 4.63 2.76 4.21
CA TYR A 91 3.73 3.89 3.91
C TYR A 91 4.45 5.24 3.79
N GLY A 92 5.77 5.29 4.01
CA GLY A 92 6.61 6.46 3.82
C GLY A 92 6.68 7.41 5.02
N TYR A 93 6.39 6.92 6.23
CA TYR A 93 6.58 7.70 7.45
C TYR A 93 8.06 7.82 7.83
N ASP A 94 8.43 8.98 8.35
CA ASP A 94 9.77 9.20 8.89
C ASP A 94 9.96 8.50 10.26
N GLU A 95 11.22 8.43 10.71
CA GLU A 95 11.57 7.76 11.97
C GLU A 95 10.91 8.43 13.18
N ALA A 96 10.79 9.76 13.19
CA ALA A 96 10.22 10.51 14.31
C ALA A 96 8.73 10.19 14.48
N SER A 97 7.98 10.14 13.39
CA SER A 97 6.55 9.81 13.35
C SER A 97 6.29 8.38 13.80
N ILE A 98 7.13 7.44 13.36
CA ILE A 98 7.04 6.03 13.78
C ILE A 98 7.35 5.92 15.28
N SER A 99 8.41 6.57 15.76
CA SER A 99 8.78 6.59 17.17
C SER A 99 7.66 7.16 18.05
N GLU A 100 7.06 8.29 17.65
CA GLU A 100 5.93 8.89 18.37
C GLU A 100 4.73 7.93 18.45
N PHE A 101 4.42 7.23 17.35
CA PHE A 101 3.36 6.23 17.32
C PHE A 101 3.64 5.06 18.28
N LEU A 102 4.85 4.49 18.23
CA LEU A 102 5.23 3.36 19.09
C LEU A 102 5.16 3.72 20.58
N LEU A 103 5.64 4.91 20.95
CA LEU A 103 5.57 5.39 22.34
C LEU A 103 4.14 5.59 22.85
N LYS A 104 3.18 5.91 21.96
CA LYS A 104 1.76 6.00 22.33
C LYS A 104 1.14 4.61 22.49
N LEU A 105 1.53 3.65 21.64
CA LEU A 105 1.03 2.28 21.69
C LEU A 105 1.37 1.63 23.05
N ASP A 106 2.62 1.76 23.51
CA ASP A 106 3.10 1.21 24.79
C ASP A 106 2.43 1.84 26.03
N ARG A 107 1.77 2.99 25.87
CA ARG A 107 1.08 3.71 26.95
C ARG A 107 -0.42 3.39 27.00
N THR A 108 -0.92 2.58 26.08
CA THR A 108 -2.32 2.17 26.05
C THR A 108 -2.43 0.84 26.83
N PRO A 109 -3.19 0.78 27.94
CA PRO A 109 -3.25 -0.40 28.81
C PRO A 109 -3.89 -1.61 28.12
#